data_AF-A0A538GTW3-F1
#
_entry.id   AF-A0A538GTW3-F1
#
_cell.length_a   1.000
_cell.length_b   1.000
_cell.length_c   1.000
_cell.angle_alpha   90.00
_cell.angle_beta   90.00
_cell.angle_gamma   90.00
#
_symmetry.space_group_name_H-M   'P 1'
#
loop_
_entity.id
_entity.type
_entity.pdbx_description
1 polymer ?
#
loop_
_entity_poly.entity_id
_entity_poly.type
_entity_poly.pdbx_seq_one_letter_code
_entity_poly.pdbx_strand_id
1 'polypeptide(L)' 'MRVGELVLEHRRRALLALAFMLGVAIVAASPLRAAERNTYSVIPLVSDQPGLAPNTDPNLVNAWGLTS' A
#
# COMPACT_ATOMS: atom_id res chain seq x y z
N MET A 1 -23.71 -51.22 10.63
CA MET A 1 -23.00 -49.94 10.44
C MET A 1 -23.60 -49.27 9.21
N ARG A 2 -24.19 -48.08 9.20
CA ARG A 2 -24.71 -47.13 10.20
C ARG A 2 -25.21 -45.96 9.31
N VAL A 3 -26.48 -45.97 8.87
CA VAL A 3 -27.03 -44.91 7.99
C VAL A 3 -26.80 -43.51 8.59
N GLY A 4 -26.78 -43.39 9.93
CA GLY A 4 -26.45 -42.17 10.65
C GLY A 4 -25.00 -41.67 10.51
N GLU A 5 -24.01 -42.55 10.29
CA GLU A 5 -22.62 -42.14 10.08
C GLU A 5 -22.43 -41.47 8.72
N LEU A 6 -23.07 -41.99 7.67
CA LEU A 6 -23.02 -41.37 6.34
C LEU A 6 -23.64 -39.97 6.35
N VAL A 7 -24.77 -39.79 7.05
CA VAL A 7 -25.44 -38.48 7.19
C VAL A 7 -24.56 -37.49 7.96
N LEU A 8 -23.87 -37.95 9.01
CA LEU A 8 -22.96 -37.11 9.81
C LEU A 8 -21.73 -36.67 9.00
N GLU A 9 -21.12 -37.57 8.23
CA GLU A 9 -19.99 -37.25 7.36
C GLU A 9 -20.37 -36.28 6.22
N HIS A 10 -21.57 -36.43 5.64
CA HIS A 10 -22.07 -35.47 4.65
C HIS A 10 -22.29 -34.08 5.25
N ARG A 11 -22.86 -34.00 6.46
CA ARG A 11 -23.03 -32.73 7.19
C ARG A 11 -21.69 -32.09 7.51
N ARG A 12 -20.72 -32.86 8.00
CA ARG A 12 -19.36 -32.38 8.29
C ARG A 12 -18.67 -31.84 7.04
N ARG A 13 -18.74 -32.55 5.91
CA ARG A 13 -18.19 -32.07 4.62
C ARG A 13 -18.88 -30.80 4.13
N ALA A 14 -20.21 -30.73 4.25
CA ALA A 14 -20.97 -29.53 3.87
C ALA A 14 -20.59 -28.32 4.73
N LEU A 15 -20.40 -28.49 6.04
CA LEU A 15 -19.96 -27.43 6.94
C LEU A 15 -18.53 -26.96 6.61
N LEU A 16 -17.62 -27.88 6.29
CA LEU A 16 -16.27 -27.53 5.87
C LEU A 16 -16.26 -26.76 4.53
N ALA A 17 -17.06 -27.19 3.57
CA ALA A 17 -17.21 -26.49 2.29
C ALA A 17 -17.80 -25.09 2.48
N LEU A 18 -18.81 -24.94 3.34
CA LEU A 18 -19.40 -23.65 3.66
C LEU A 18 -18.38 -22.72 4.34
N ALA A 19 -17.65 -23.21 5.33
CA ALA A 19 -16.62 -22.45 6.03
C ALA A 19 -15.51 -21.99 5.07
N PHE A 20 -15.10 -22.87 4.15
CA PHE A 20 -14.13 -22.54 3.11
C PHE A 20 -14.64 -21.44 2.17
N MET A 21 -15.86 -21.60 1.65
CA MET A 21 -16.48 -20.60 0.77
C MET A 21 -16.63 -19.24 1.46
N LEU A 22 -17.00 -19.23 2.74
CA LEU A 22 -17.13 -18.00 3.51
C LEU A 22 -15.76 -17.34 3.73
N GLY A 23 -14.72 -18.13 4.02
CA GLY A 23 -13.35 -17.63 4.14
C GLY A 23 -12.84 -16.99 2.85
N VAL A 24 -13.09 -17.62 1.70
CA VAL A 24 -12.73 -17.08 0.38
C VAL A 24 -13.50 -15.79 0.10
N ALA A 25 -14.80 -15.74 0.38
CA ALA A 25 -15.61 -14.54 0.16
C ALA A 25 -15.12 -13.34 0.99
N ILE A 26 -14.69 -13.55 2.23
CA ILE A 26 -14.14 -12.49 3.09
C ILE A 26 -12.85 -11.90 2.50
N VAL A 27 -11.94 -12.75 2.03
CA VAL A 27 -10.68 -12.30 1.42
C VAL A 27 -10.95 -11.58 0.09
N ALA A 28 -11.84 -12.11 -0.74
CA ALA A 28 -12.18 -11.53 -2.04
C ALA A 28 -12.91 -10.18 -1.93
N ALA A 29 -13.66 -9.96 -0.84
CA ALA A 29 -14.33 -8.68 -0.57
C ALA A 29 -13.42 -7.61 0.04
N SER A 30 -12.14 -7.93 0.30
CA SER A 30 -11.21 -6.95 0.86
C SER A 30 -10.94 -5.80 -0.14
N PRO A 31 -10.99 -4.53 0.30
CA PRO A 31 -10.74 -3.40 -0.58
C PRO A 31 -9.28 -3.40 -1.04
N LEU A 32 -9.07 -3.33 -2.35
CA LEU A 32 -7.73 -3.19 -2.92
C LEU A 32 -7.16 -1.82 -2.52
N ARG A 33 -6.05 -1.83 -1.76
CA ARG A 33 -5.32 -0.61 -1.41
C ARG A 33 -4.32 -0.31 -2.51
N ALA A 34 -4.35 0.90 -3.07
CA ALA A 34 -3.23 1.37 -3.88
C ALA A 34 -1.99 1.51 -3.00
N ALA A 35 -0.81 1.20 -3.54
CA ALA A 35 0.43 1.51 -2.86
C ALA A 35 0.54 3.04 -2.71
N GLU A 36 0.81 3.51 -1.50
CA GLU A 36 1.02 4.94 -1.24
C GLU A 36 2.30 5.38 -1.95
N ARG A 37 2.17 6.22 -2.97
CA ARG A 37 3.31 6.74 -3.72
C ARG A 37 3.82 8.03 -3.06
N ASN A 38 4.44 7.87 -1.90
CA ASN A 38 4.99 8.98 -1.12
C ASN A 38 6.50 9.16 -1.39
N THR A 39 6.86 9.33 -2.66
CA THR A 39 8.26 9.54 -3.05
C THR A 39 8.30 10.56 -4.17
N TYR A 40 9.18 11.55 -4.01
CA TYR A 40 9.43 12.60 -4.98
C TYR A 40 10.93 12.86 -5.09
N SER A 41 11.37 13.34 -6.25
CA SER A 41 12.74 13.76 -6.48
C SER A 41 12.84 15.27 -6.30
N VAL A 42 13.76 15.71 -5.45
CA VAL A 42 14.08 17.13 -5.27
C VAL A 42 15.30 17.46 -6.12
N ILE A 43 15.18 18.46 -7.00
CA ILE A 43 16.28 19.00 -7.79
C ILE A 43 16.40 20.48 -7.43
N PRO A 44 17.37 20.86 -6.60
CA PRO A 44 17.65 22.26 -6.32
C PRO A 44 18.03 22.99 -7.61
N LEU A 45 17.48 24.18 -7.84
CA LEU A 45 17.80 24.98 -9.02
C LEU A 45 18.88 26.04 -8.74
N VAL A 46 18.85 26.62 -7.53
CA VAL A 46 19.78 27.63 -7.04
C VAL A 46 20.10 27.34 -5.57
N SER A 47 21.34 27.58 -5.15
CA SER A 47 21.78 27.50 -3.75
C SER A 47 22.79 28.62 -3.45
N ASP A 48 22.83 29.08 -2.21
CA ASP A 48 23.88 29.92 -1.66
C ASP A 48 25.20 29.16 -1.42
N GLN A 49 25.17 27.83 -1.47
CA GLN A 49 26.32 26.97 -1.26
C GLN A 49 26.80 26.34 -2.58
N PRO A 50 28.11 26.41 -2.88
CA PRO A 50 28.68 25.77 -4.06
C PRO A 50 28.44 24.25 -4.09
N GLY A 51 28.01 23.72 -5.24
CA GLY A 51 27.84 22.29 -5.46
C GLY A 51 26.53 21.67 -4.98
N LEU A 52 25.66 22.44 -4.32
CA LEU A 52 24.32 21.97 -3.90
C LEU A 52 23.23 22.14 -4.97
N ALA A 53 23.46 23.02 -5.94
CA ALA A 53 22.57 23.28 -7.06
C ALA A 53 23.37 23.61 -8.32
N PRO A 54 22.76 23.53 -9.52
CA PRO A 54 23.40 23.93 -10.77
C PRO A 54 23.84 25.39 -10.80
N ASN A 55 23.09 26.27 -10.13
CA ASN A 55 23.42 27.69 -10.01
C ASN A 55 23.74 28.05 -8.57
N THR A 56 24.78 28.85 -8.37
CA THR A 56 25.13 29.40 -7.06
C THR A 56 24.82 30.90 -7.01
N ASP A 57 24.04 31.31 -6.01
CA ASP A 57 23.72 32.72 -5.74
C ASP A 57 23.98 33.03 -4.25
N PRO A 58 25.07 33.75 -3.93
CA PRO A 58 25.42 34.10 -2.55
C PRO A 58 24.39 34.98 -1.83
N ASN A 59 23.48 35.63 -2.55
CA ASN A 59 22.45 36.51 -1.98
C ASN A 59 21.10 35.81 -1.82
N LEU A 60 20.99 34.52 -2.15
CA LEU A 60 19.77 33.74 -1.99
C LEU A 60 19.40 33.63 -0.50
N VAL A 61 18.27 34.21 -0.10
CA VAL A 61 17.87 34.21 1.32
C VAL A 61 16.89 33.08 1.68
N ASN A 62 16.22 32.46 0.70
CA ASN A 62 15.31 31.33 0.93
C ASN A 62 15.01 30.52 -0.35
N ALA A 63 14.26 29.42 -0.18
CA ALA A 63 13.86 28.52 -1.27
C ALA A 63 12.89 29.14 -2.31
N TRP A 64 12.36 30.34 -2.06
CA TRP A 64 11.46 31.06 -2.97
C TRP A 64 12.19 32.02 -3.91
N GLY A 65 13.54 32.03 -3.88
CA GLY A 65 14.31 32.90 -4.77
C GLY A 65 14.30 34.36 -4.37
N LEU A 66 13.98 34.68 -3.11
CA LEU A 66 14.17 36.04 -2.62
C LEU A 66 15.68 36.35 -2.55
N THR A 67 16.04 37.55 -2.98
CA THR A 67 17.38 38.14 -2.90
C THR A 67 17.27 39.54 -2.31
N SER A 68 18.33 39.99 -1.63
CA SER A 68 18.45 41.35 -1.07
C SER A 68 19.00 42.36 -2.07
#